data_AF-A0A3C0UAW3-F1
#
_entry.id   AF-A0A3C0UAW3-F1
#
_cell.length_a   1.000
_cell.length_b   1.000
_cell.length_c   1.000
_cell.angle_alpha   90.00
_cell.angle_beta   90.00
_cell.angle_gamma   90.00
#
_symmetry.space_group_name_H-M   'P 1'
#
loop_
_entity.id
_entity.type
_entity.pdbx_description
1 polymer ?
#
loop_
_entity_poly.entity_id
_entity_poly.type
_entity_poly.pdbx_seq_one_letter_code
_entity_poly.pdbx_strand_id
1 'polypeptide(L)'
;PLQGATFTLYQATDACDSACKAAPVDTSNPSSKEWTSKGSSTSDADGKVRFTELPGGHYRLVETKVPEGYVQVHGQWNVVIDLSKTNAKDQIEITAVNGVHSPAFAAENGGYSVANTPEQKIPATGGRGLMAYTIIGILLIGAGAGLTWRKIHAPTTPNTTISA
;
A
#
# COMPACT_ATOMS: atom_id res chain seq x y z
N PRO A 1 -7.97 -2.44 18.02
CA PRO A 1 -7.82 -3.81 17.48
C PRO A 1 -8.44 -3.86 16.08
N LEU A 2 -7.89 -4.66 15.16
CA LEU A 2 -8.31 -4.69 13.75
C LEU A 2 -8.64 -6.11 13.31
N GLN A 3 -9.90 -6.35 12.94
CA GLN A 3 -10.41 -7.64 12.49
C GLN A 3 -10.22 -7.81 10.97
N GLY A 4 -10.01 -9.05 10.52
CA GLY A 4 -10.08 -9.43 9.10
C GLY A 4 -8.76 -9.42 8.34
N ALA A 5 -7.64 -9.07 8.97
CA ALA A 5 -6.30 -9.29 8.44
C ALA A 5 -5.98 -10.78 8.49
N THR A 6 -5.55 -11.39 7.39
CA THR A 6 -5.11 -12.80 7.35
C THR A 6 -3.60 -12.87 7.25
N PHE A 7 -3.02 -13.69 8.12
CA PHE A 7 -1.61 -14.01 8.12
C PHE A 7 -1.40 -15.49 7.82
N THR A 8 -0.38 -15.82 7.06
CA THR A 8 0.07 -17.18 6.80
C THR A 8 1.47 -17.38 7.39
N LEU A 9 1.66 -18.49 8.08
CA LEU A 9 2.94 -18.85 8.68
C LEU A 9 3.60 -19.94 7.86
N TYR A 10 4.86 -19.76 7.50
CA TYR A 10 5.69 -20.74 6.81
C TYR A 10 6.83 -21.16 7.73
N GLN A 11 7.18 -22.45 7.74
CA GLN A 11 8.32 -23.00 8.45
C GLN A 11 9.44 -23.29 7.46
N ALA A 12 10.66 -22.86 7.79
CA ALA A 12 11.85 -23.19 7.02
C ALA A 12 12.14 -24.69 7.14
N THR A 13 12.50 -25.33 6.01
CA THR A 13 12.97 -26.71 5.97
C THR A 13 14.49 -26.76 6.08
N ASP A 14 15.05 -27.96 6.19
CA ASP A 14 16.51 -28.18 6.19
C ASP A 14 17.19 -27.74 4.88
N ALA A 15 16.43 -27.57 3.80
CA ALA A 15 16.94 -27.06 2.54
C ALA A 15 17.06 -25.52 2.51
N CYS A 16 16.47 -24.81 3.48
CA CYS A 16 16.52 -23.35 3.55
C CYS A 16 17.81 -22.88 4.24
N ASP A 17 18.76 -22.44 3.43
CA ASP A 17 20.01 -21.82 3.88
C ASP A 17 19.82 -20.37 4.35
N SER A 18 20.92 -19.67 4.62
CA SER A 18 20.89 -18.27 5.05
C SER A 18 20.35 -17.32 3.97
N ALA A 19 20.60 -17.61 2.69
CA ALA A 19 20.09 -16.80 1.58
C ALA A 19 18.56 -16.93 1.48
N CYS A 20 18.05 -18.15 1.58
CA CYS A 20 16.62 -18.42 1.65
C CYS A 20 15.93 -17.68 2.81
N LYS A 21 16.53 -17.70 4.01
CA LYS A 21 15.98 -17.00 5.20
C LYS A 21 16.00 -15.47 5.08
N ALA A 22 16.91 -14.92 4.27
CA ALA A 22 17.01 -13.47 4.04
C ALA A 22 16.01 -12.97 2.99
N ALA A 23 15.60 -13.82 2.04
CA ALA A 23 14.73 -13.46 0.94
C ALA A 23 13.23 -13.50 1.30
N PRO A 24 12.36 -12.71 0.64
CA PRO A 24 10.91 -12.86 0.72
C PRO A 24 10.45 -14.25 0.26
N VAL A 25 9.44 -14.81 0.94
CA VAL A 25 8.76 -16.03 0.46
C VAL A 25 7.85 -15.65 -0.69
N ASP A 26 7.88 -16.44 -1.77
CA ASP A 26 6.91 -16.34 -2.84
C ASP A 26 5.58 -16.99 -2.41
N THR A 27 4.58 -16.16 -2.12
CA THR A 27 3.27 -16.63 -1.68
C THR A 27 2.46 -17.32 -2.76
N SER A 28 2.86 -17.22 -4.04
CA SER A 28 2.21 -17.95 -5.13
C SER A 28 2.61 -19.44 -5.15
N ASN A 29 3.73 -19.78 -4.52
CA ASN A 29 4.19 -21.16 -4.34
C ASN A 29 4.43 -21.47 -2.85
N PRO A 30 3.36 -21.81 -2.10
CA PRO A 30 3.40 -21.88 -0.63
C PRO A 30 4.15 -23.09 -0.06
N SER A 31 4.56 -24.03 -0.91
CA SER A 31 5.35 -25.21 -0.55
C SER A 31 6.52 -25.35 -1.52
N SER A 32 7.55 -24.55 -1.30
CA SER A 32 8.83 -24.75 -1.98
C SER A 32 9.63 -25.84 -1.27
N LYS A 33 10.77 -26.21 -1.84
CA LYS A 33 11.70 -27.13 -1.17
C LYS A 33 12.17 -26.57 0.19
N GLU A 34 12.22 -25.25 0.31
CA GLU A 34 12.77 -24.49 1.43
C GLU A 34 11.72 -24.06 2.47
N TRP A 35 10.45 -23.94 2.09
CA TRP A 35 9.38 -23.44 2.96
C TRP A 35 8.16 -24.35 2.94
N THR A 36 7.64 -24.68 4.12
CA THR A 36 6.38 -25.42 4.30
C THR A 36 5.34 -24.52 4.95
N SER A 37 4.17 -24.35 4.33
CA SER A 37 3.04 -23.65 4.97
C SER A 37 2.54 -24.39 6.21
N LYS A 38 2.38 -23.67 7.31
CA LYS A 38 1.79 -24.12 8.58
C LYS A 38 0.33 -23.70 8.74
N GLY A 39 -0.24 -23.07 7.71
CA GLY A 39 -1.62 -22.60 7.69
C GLY A 39 -1.76 -21.10 7.86
N SER A 40 -3.01 -20.65 7.82
CA SER A 40 -3.40 -19.24 7.88
C SER A 40 -4.29 -18.98 9.09
N SER A 41 -4.16 -17.77 9.66
CA SER A 41 -4.96 -17.29 10.78
C SER A 41 -5.49 -15.90 10.44
N THR A 42 -6.79 -15.67 10.62
CA THR A 42 -7.42 -14.36 10.41
C THR A 42 -7.68 -13.70 11.75
N SER A 43 -7.35 -12.42 11.85
CA SER A 43 -7.55 -11.64 13.07
C SER A 43 -9.03 -11.60 13.45
N ASP A 44 -9.29 -11.94 14.72
CA ASP A 44 -10.62 -11.95 15.32
C ASP A 44 -11.12 -10.53 15.66
N ALA A 45 -12.27 -10.41 16.32
CA ALA A 45 -12.83 -9.13 16.75
C ALA A 45 -11.91 -8.35 17.71
N ASP A 46 -11.02 -9.05 18.42
CA ASP A 46 -9.99 -8.44 19.27
C ASP A 46 -8.70 -8.12 18.50
N GLY A 47 -8.68 -8.34 17.19
CA GLY A 47 -7.54 -8.11 16.31
C GLY A 47 -6.40 -9.10 16.50
N LYS A 48 -6.67 -10.29 17.04
CA LYS A 48 -5.65 -11.27 17.39
C LYS A 48 -5.59 -12.40 16.37
N VAL A 49 -4.37 -12.75 15.96
CA VAL A 49 -4.06 -13.99 15.23
C VAL A 49 -3.34 -14.97 16.16
N ARG A 50 -3.57 -16.27 15.97
CA ARG A 50 -2.98 -17.31 16.81
C ARG A 50 -2.46 -18.46 15.95
N PHE A 51 -1.23 -18.87 16.26
CA PHE A 51 -0.59 -20.08 15.78
C PHE A 51 -0.12 -20.85 17.02
N THR A 52 -0.45 -22.13 17.11
CA THR A 52 -0.20 -22.96 18.30
C THR A 52 0.71 -24.13 17.96
N GLU A 53 1.31 -24.73 19.00
CA GLU A 53 2.11 -25.96 18.87
C GLU A 53 3.29 -25.83 17.89
N LEU A 54 3.93 -24.66 17.88
CA LEU A 54 5.09 -24.41 17.05
C LEU A 54 6.36 -24.94 17.74
N PRO A 55 7.10 -25.89 17.12
CA PRO A 55 8.41 -26.27 17.62
C PRO A 55 9.42 -25.13 17.46
N GLY A 56 10.60 -25.28 18.10
CA GLY A 56 11.71 -24.36 17.88
C GLY A 56 12.18 -24.38 16.41
N GLY A 57 12.50 -23.22 15.85
CA GLY A 57 12.92 -23.11 14.46
C GLY A 57 12.79 -21.71 13.86
N HIS A 58 12.96 -21.65 12.54
CA HIS A 58 12.82 -20.42 11.76
C HIS A 58 11.54 -20.43 10.95
N TYR A 59 10.84 -19.31 10.98
CA TYR A 59 9.56 -19.12 10.34
C TYR A 59 9.51 -17.82 9.55
N ARG A 60 8.57 -17.78 8.62
CA ARG A 60 8.17 -16.57 7.91
C ARG A 60 6.69 -16.32 8.16
N LEU A 61 6.38 -15.17 8.76
CA LEU A 61 5.02 -14.67 8.88
C LEU A 61 4.75 -13.73 7.71
N VAL A 62 3.64 -13.94 7.01
CA VAL A 62 3.24 -13.13 5.84
C VAL A 62 1.82 -12.64 6.01
N GLU A 63 1.58 -11.34 5.84
CA GLU A 63 0.22 -10.79 5.74
C GLU A 63 -0.32 -11.06 4.32
N THR A 64 -1.16 -12.08 4.18
CA THR A 64 -1.68 -12.55 2.88
C THR A 64 -2.98 -11.88 2.48
N LYS A 65 -3.71 -11.30 3.44
CA LYS A 65 -4.91 -10.49 3.18
C LYS A 65 -4.95 -9.30 4.12
N VAL A 66 -5.07 -8.11 3.56
CA VAL A 66 -5.31 -6.91 4.33
C VAL A 66 -6.80 -6.74 4.69
N PRO A 67 -7.11 -6.12 5.84
CA PRO A 67 -8.47 -5.71 6.19
C PRO A 67 -9.07 -4.72 5.21
N GLU A 68 -10.40 -4.66 5.17
CA GLU A 68 -11.13 -3.70 4.34
C GLU A 68 -10.83 -2.25 4.75
N GLY A 69 -10.55 -1.39 3.77
CA GLY A 69 -10.26 0.02 3.99
C GLY A 69 -8.83 0.32 4.46
N TYR A 70 -7.90 -0.63 4.28
CA TYR A 70 -6.48 -0.47 4.60
C TYR A 70 -5.59 -0.74 3.39
N VAL A 71 -4.42 -0.12 3.38
CA VAL A 71 -3.42 -0.22 2.31
C VAL A 71 -2.69 -1.56 2.40
N GLN A 72 -2.50 -2.19 1.24
CA GLN A 72 -1.72 -3.41 1.09
C GLN A 72 -0.21 -3.13 1.08
N VAL A 73 0.50 -3.63 2.09
CA VAL A 73 1.95 -3.44 2.26
C VAL A 73 2.78 -4.72 2.07
N HIS A 74 2.13 -5.85 1.74
CA HIS A 74 2.76 -7.17 1.53
C HIS A 74 3.82 -7.51 2.59
N GLY A 75 3.48 -7.25 3.86
CA GLY A 75 4.42 -7.40 4.97
C GLY A 75 4.88 -8.84 5.16
N GLN A 76 6.19 -8.99 5.35
CA GLN A 76 6.85 -10.26 5.66
C GLN A 76 7.84 -10.10 6.81
N TRP A 77 7.84 -11.06 7.73
CA TRP A 77 8.68 -11.02 8.93
C TRP A 77 9.30 -12.38 9.22
N ASN A 78 10.59 -12.38 9.51
CA ASN A 78 11.26 -13.52 10.10
C ASN A 78 10.76 -13.68 11.54
N VAL A 79 10.40 -14.89 11.90
CA VAL A 79 10.06 -15.27 13.27
C VAL A 79 11.00 -16.39 13.67
N VAL A 80 11.82 -16.17 14.70
CA VAL A 80 12.69 -17.20 15.27
C VAL A 80 12.11 -17.62 16.60
N ILE A 81 11.92 -18.93 16.76
CA ILE A 81 11.47 -19.54 18.01
C ILE A 81 12.63 -20.35 18.59
N ASP A 82 13.23 -19.84 19.67
CA ASP A 82 14.32 -20.48 20.40
C ASP A 82 13.82 -20.97 21.77
N LEU A 83 13.36 -22.22 21.81
CA LEU A 83 12.87 -22.86 23.04
C LEU A 83 13.96 -23.18 24.06
N SER A 84 15.24 -22.94 23.74
CA SER A 84 16.34 -23.10 24.70
C SER A 84 16.42 -21.94 25.70
N LYS A 85 15.78 -20.79 25.39
CA LYS A 85 15.76 -19.62 26.27
C LYS A 85 14.85 -19.86 27.48
N THR A 86 15.37 -19.53 28.67
CA THR A 86 14.66 -19.73 29.94
C THR A 86 13.46 -18.78 30.10
N ASN A 87 13.56 -17.54 29.61
CA ASN A 87 12.45 -16.58 29.67
C ASN A 87 11.60 -16.68 28.41
N ALA A 88 10.28 -16.86 28.57
CA ALA A 88 9.34 -16.92 27.45
C ALA A 88 9.39 -15.70 26.52
N LYS A 89 9.71 -14.51 27.05
CA LYS A 89 9.84 -13.27 26.26
C LYS A 89 11.04 -13.26 25.33
N ASP A 90 12.07 -14.04 25.65
CA ASP A 90 13.32 -14.11 24.86
C ASP A 90 13.27 -15.25 23.84
N GLN A 91 12.26 -16.14 23.92
CA GLN A 91 12.10 -17.28 23.03
C GLN A 91 11.65 -16.88 21.63
N ILE A 92 11.08 -15.68 21.45
CA ILE A 92 10.53 -15.23 20.17
C ILE A 92 11.27 -13.97 19.73
N GLU A 93 11.84 -14.03 18.54
CA GLU A 93 12.40 -12.87 17.86
C GLU A 93 11.65 -12.63 16.56
N ILE A 94 11.22 -11.39 16.32
CA ILE A 94 10.53 -11.01 15.08
C ILE A 94 11.30 -9.85 14.43
N THR A 95 11.70 -10.04 13.18
CA THR A 95 12.42 -9.03 12.40
C THR A 95 11.82 -8.88 11.01
N ALA A 96 11.91 -7.67 10.44
CA ALA A 96 11.49 -7.44 9.06
C ALA A 96 12.39 -8.20 8.08
N VAL A 97 11.80 -8.62 6.96
CA VAL A 97 12.54 -9.26 5.87
C VAL A 97 13.17 -8.20 4.99
N ASN A 98 14.42 -8.40 4.60
CA ASN A 98 15.13 -7.48 3.71
C ASN A 98 14.40 -7.31 2.37
N GLY A 99 14.35 -6.06 1.88
CA GLY A 99 13.71 -5.73 0.61
C GLY A 99 12.18 -5.67 0.66
N VAL A 100 11.55 -5.93 1.82
CA VAL A 100 10.11 -5.79 2.02
C VAL A 100 9.84 -4.57 2.89
N HIS A 101 8.88 -3.73 2.48
CA HIS A 101 8.41 -2.60 3.29
C HIS A 101 7.44 -3.07 4.37
N SER A 102 7.91 -3.96 5.24
CA SER A 102 7.12 -4.50 6.33
C SER A 102 6.94 -3.45 7.43
N PRO A 103 5.70 -3.22 7.91
CA PRO A 103 5.49 -2.42 9.11
C PRO A 103 6.26 -3.00 10.31
N ALA A 104 6.72 -2.12 11.19
CA ALA A 104 7.40 -2.53 12.41
C ALA A 104 6.42 -3.20 13.38
N PHE A 105 6.88 -4.25 14.06
CA PHE A 105 6.19 -4.77 15.22
C PHE A 105 6.49 -3.90 16.44
N ALA A 106 5.46 -3.50 17.16
CA ALA A 106 5.59 -3.02 18.53
C ALA A 106 5.50 -4.21 19.49
N ALA A 107 6.46 -4.32 20.41
CA ALA A 107 6.45 -5.30 21.48
C ALA A 107 5.92 -4.62 22.76
N GLU A 108 4.72 -4.98 23.19
CA GLU A 108 4.09 -4.44 24.39
C GLU A 108 3.53 -5.56 25.26
N ASN A 109 3.80 -5.53 26.57
CA ASN A 109 3.25 -6.46 27.56
C ASN A 109 3.39 -7.96 27.21
N GLY A 110 4.42 -8.34 26.47
CA GLY A 110 4.66 -9.73 26.05
C GLY A 110 3.87 -10.18 24.82
N GLY A 111 3.22 -9.26 24.11
CA GLY A 111 2.62 -9.48 22.79
C GLY A 111 3.32 -8.67 21.70
N TYR A 112 3.12 -9.09 20.44
CA TYR A 112 3.57 -8.36 19.26
C TYR A 112 2.35 -7.80 18.52
N SER A 113 2.40 -6.52 18.16
CA SER A 113 1.37 -5.87 17.36
C SER A 113 1.96 -5.23 16.12
N VAL A 114 1.25 -5.31 15.01
CA VAL A 114 1.61 -4.70 13.73
C VAL A 114 0.51 -3.72 13.33
N ALA A 115 0.89 -2.55 12.82
CA ALA A 115 -0.06 -1.52 12.41
C ALA A 115 -0.36 -1.59 10.91
N ASN A 116 -1.64 -1.51 10.56
CA ASN A 116 -2.09 -1.29 9.18
C ASN A 116 -2.39 0.19 8.94
N THR A 117 -2.12 0.66 7.73
CA THR A 117 -2.38 2.06 7.34
C THR A 117 -3.75 2.16 6.65
N PRO A 118 -4.67 3.04 7.09
CA PRO A 118 -5.95 3.23 6.42
C PRO A 118 -5.78 3.70 4.97
N GLU A 119 -6.64 3.22 4.08
CA GLU A 119 -6.69 3.65 2.69
C GLU A 119 -7.22 5.09 2.62
N GLN A 120 -6.42 6.00 2.07
CA GLN A 120 -6.84 7.38 1.89
C GLN A 120 -7.77 7.49 0.68
N LYS A 121 -9.06 7.74 0.92
CA LYS A 121 -9.96 8.20 -0.12
C LYS A 121 -9.60 9.63 -0.45
N ILE A 122 -8.68 9.82 -1.40
CA ILE A 122 -8.38 11.17 -1.87
C ILE A 122 -9.65 11.72 -2.53
N PRO A 123 -10.21 12.85 -2.07
CA PRO A 123 -11.32 13.46 -2.76
C PRO A 123 -10.84 13.82 -4.16
N ALA A 124 -11.62 13.46 -5.18
CA ALA A 124 -11.40 14.00 -6.51
C ALA A 124 -11.56 15.54 -6.41
N THR A 125 -10.46 16.27 -6.26
CA THR A 125 -10.45 17.73 -6.30
C THR A 125 -10.53 18.18 -7.75
N GLY A 126 -11.70 17.91 -8.33
CA GLY A 126 -12.21 18.39 -9.60
C GLY A 126 -13.70 18.69 -9.41
N GLY A 127 -14.02 19.48 -8.38
CA GLY A 127 -15.39 19.85 -8.06
C GLY A 127 -16.03 20.61 -9.23
N ARG A 128 -17.34 20.45 -9.39
CA ARG A 128 -18.16 21.08 -10.45
C ARG A 128 -17.95 22.60 -10.60
N GLY A 129 -17.46 23.30 -9.57
CA GLY A 129 -17.15 24.73 -9.61
C GLY A 129 -15.93 25.11 -10.45
N LEU A 130 -14.92 24.23 -10.58
CA LEU A 130 -13.71 24.55 -11.36
C LEU A 130 -14.00 24.58 -12.87
N MET A 131 -14.95 23.75 -13.33
CA MET A 131 -15.36 23.69 -14.74
C MET A 131 -16.00 24.98 -15.23
N ALA A 132 -16.70 25.72 -14.36
CA ALA A 132 -17.31 27.00 -14.75
C ALA A 132 -16.23 28.04 -15.11
N TYR A 133 -15.16 28.12 -14.31
CA TYR A 133 -14.09 29.08 -14.55
C TYR A 133 -13.23 28.75 -15.78
N THR A 134 -12.96 27.47 -16.06
CA THR A 134 -12.23 27.08 -17.27
C THR A 134 -13.04 27.39 -18.53
N ILE A 135 -14.35 27.14 -18.53
CA ILE A 135 -15.24 27.47 -19.65
C ILE A 135 -15.32 28.99 -19.83
N ILE A 136 -15.54 29.77 -18.77
CA ILE A 136 -15.56 31.23 -18.85
C ILE A 136 -14.21 31.76 -19.35
N GLY A 137 -13.09 31.21 -18.88
CA GLY A 137 -11.75 31.58 -19.35
C GLY A 137 -11.56 31.35 -20.85
N ILE A 138 -11.95 30.18 -21.36
CA ILE A 138 -11.89 29.86 -22.80
C ILE A 138 -12.78 30.80 -23.61
N LEU A 139 -13.99 31.10 -23.12
CA LEU A 139 -14.90 32.03 -23.78
C LEU A 139 -14.34 33.46 -23.85
N LEU A 140 -13.72 33.96 -22.78
CA LEU A 140 -13.09 35.28 -22.74
C LEU A 140 -11.92 35.38 -23.72
N ILE A 141 -11.07 34.35 -23.80
CA ILE A 141 -9.94 34.30 -24.75
C ILE A 141 -10.46 34.28 -26.20
N GLY A 142 -11.47 33.45 -26.49
CA GLY A 142 -12.07 33.36 -27.83
C GLY A 142 -12.72 34.68 -28.28
N ALA A 143 -13.45 35.35 -27.40
CA ALA A 143 -14.06 36.65 -27.68
C ALA A 143 -13.00 37.72 -28.00
N GLY A 144 -11.90 37.74 -27.23
CA GLY A 144 -10.76 38.63 -27.48
C GLY A 144 -10.14 38.41 -28.87
N ALA A 145 -9.85 37.16 -29.22
CA ALA A 145 -9.31 36.81 -30.53
C ALA A 145 -10.28 37.14 -31.69
N GLY A 146 -11.58 36.95 -31.50
CA GLY A 146 -12.59 37.31 -32.49
C GLY A 146 -12.68 38.82 -32.74
N LEU A 147 -12.60 39.63 -31.67
CA LEU A 147 -12.61 41.09 -31.78
C LEU A 147 -11.37 41.63 -32.51
N THR A 148 -10.19 41.08 -32.24
CA THR A 148 -8.96 41.47 -32.95
C THR A 148 -9.00 41.02 -34.41
N TRP A 149 -9.47 39.81 -34.70
CA TRP A 149 -9.67 39.33 -36.07
C TRP A 149 -10.61 40.24 -36.86
N ARG A 150 -11.78 40.57 -36.29
CA ARG A 150 -12.79 41.43 -36.95
C ARG A 150 -12.26 42.83 -37.26
N LYS A 151 -11.41 43.40 -36.40
CA LYS A 151 -10.76 44.70 -36.67
C LYS A 151 -9.76 44.64 -37.82
N ILE A 152 -8.97 43.57 -37.91
CA ILE A 152 -7.94 43.42 -38.95
C ILE A 152 -8.59 43.22 -40.33
N HIS A 153 -9.76 42.59 -40.39
CA HIS A 153 -10.45 42.24 -41.64
C HIS A 153 -11.69 43.10 -41.94
N ALA A 154 -11.83 44.26 -41.28
CA ALA A 154 -12.92 45.17 -41.58
C ALA A 154 -12.70 45.81 -42.98
N PRO A 155 -13.70 45.80 -43.87
CA PRO A 155 -13.56 46.41 -45.19
C PRO A 155 -13.36 47.92 -45.07
N THR A 156 -12.35 48.46 -45.74
CA THR A 156 -12.12 49.90 -45.80
C THR A 156 -13.18 50.55 -46.68
N THR A 157 -13.95 51.49 -46.13
CA THR A 157 -14.88 52.32 -46.92
C THR A 157 -14.07 53.26 -47.82
N PRO A 158 -14.33 53.31 -49.15
CA PRO A 158 -13.66 54.25 -50.02
C PRO A 158 -14.14 55.67 -49.71
N ASN A 159 -13.19 56.59 -49.49
CA ASN A 159 -13.49 58.02 -49.35
C ASN A 159 -13.86 58.60 -50.73
N THR A 160 -15.03 59.23 -50.82
CA THR A 160 -15.40 60.04 -51.99
C THR A 160 -14.98 61.48 -51.73
N THR A 161 -13.91 61.92 -52.38
CA THR A 161 -13.52 63.34 -52.40
C THR A 161 -14.37 64.04 -53.45
N ILE A 162 -15.24 64.97 -53.05
CA ILE A 162 -15.94 65.85 -53.98
C ILE A 162 -15.10 67.12 -54.11
N SER A 163 -14.55 67.39 -55.30
CA SER A 163 -13.96 68.69 -55.64
C SER A 163 -15.03 69.58 -56.28
N ALA A 164 -15.01 70.87 -55.93
CA ALA A 164 -15.80 71.93 -56.52
C ALA A 164 -15.22 72.42 -57.86
#